data_AF-A0A2T4ZE35-F1
#
_entry.id   AF-A0A2T4ZE35-F1
#
_cell.length_a   1.000
_cell.length_b   1.000
_cell.length_c   1.000
_cell.angle_alpha   90.00
_cell.angle_beta   90.00
_cell.angle_gamma   90.00
#
_symmetry.space_group_name_H-M   'P 1'
#
loop_
_entity.id
_entity.type
_entity.pdbx_description
1 polymer ?
#
loop_
_entity_poly.entity_id
_entity_poly.type
_entity_poly.pdbx_seq_one_letter_code
_entity_poly.pdbx_strand_id
1 'polypeptide(L)' 'MTLTADIRPTAFKARPFKVVFRRHDEVVAEWPVASRKAGEERIAETLGAVACAKAPKGTACHAG' A
#
# COMPACT_ATOMS: atom_id res chain seq x y z
N MET A 1 -9.00 9.01 -10.94
CA MET A 1 -7.67 9.08 -10.30
C MET A 1 -7.25 7.68 -9.89
N THR A 2 -6.24 7.13 -10.55
CA THR A 2 -5.75 5.76 -10.32
C THR A 2 -4.55 5.82 -9.39
N LEU A 3 -4.61 5.10 -8.27
CA LEU A 3 -3.48 4.88 -7.37
C LEU A 3 -2.84 3.54 -7.77
N THR A 4 -1.54 3.54 -8.02
CA THR A 4 -0.78 2.32 -8.30
C THR A 4 0.17 2.05 -7.14
N ALA A 5 0.49 0.78 -6.90
CA ALA A 5 1.44 0.37 -5.89
C ALA A 5 2.43 -0.62 -6.49
N ASP A 6 3.70 -0.48 -6.11
CA ASP A 6 4.80 -1.27 -6.67
C ASP A 6 5.80 -1.64 -5.59
N ILE A 7 6.40 -2.83 -5.68
CA ILE A 7 7.40 -3.31 -4.73
C ILE A 7 8.78 -3.22 -5.37
N ARG A 8 9.62 -2.34 -4.85
CA ARG A 8 10.98 -2.12 -5.33
C ARG A 8 11.99 -2.72 -4.37
N PRO A 9 13.06 -3.37 -4.87
CA PRO A 9 14.21 -3.69 -4.04
C PRO A 9 14.91 -2.41 -3.59
N THR A 10 15.54 -2.45 -2.42
CA THR A 10 16.35 -1.36 -1.86
C THR A 10 17.76 -1.84 -1.55
N ALA A 11 18.69 -0.90 -1.42
CA ALA A 11 20.05 -1.19 -0.97
C ALA A 11 20.15 -1.45 0.55
N PHE A 12 19.04 -1.33 1.30
CA PHE A 12 19.03 -1.47 2.75
C PHE A 12 18.89 -2.93 3.17
N LYS A 13 19.98 -3.53 3.66
CA LYS A 13 20.01 -4.96 4.06
C LYS A 13 18.94 -5.34 5.10
N ALA A 14 18.59 -4.43 6.02
CA ALA A 14 17.59 -4.69 7.05
C ALA A 14 16.13 -4.71 6.53
N ARG A 15 15.86 -3.99 5.43
CA ARG A 15 14.54 -3.92 4.78
C ARG A 15 14.76 -3.87 3.28
N PRO A 16 15.06 -5.03 2.65
CA PRO A 16 15.54 -5.10 1.27
C PRO A 16 14.48 -4.74 0.24
N PHE A 17 13.24 -4.47 0.66
CA PHE A 17 12.15 -4.08 -0.21
C PHE A 17 11.50 -2.80 0.30
N LYS A 18 10.83 -2.08 -0.59
CA LYS A 18 9.92 -1.00 -0.24
C LYS A 18 8.69 -1.04 -1.13
N VAL A 19 7.55 -0.71 -0.54
CA VAL A 19 6.30 -0.46 -1.27
C VAL A 19 6.27 1.01 -1.62
N VAL A 20 6.00 1.33 -2.88
CA VAL A 20 5.89 2.69 -3.40
C VAL A 20 4.48 2.86 -3.94
N PHE A 21 3.72 3.81 -3.38
CA PHE A 21 2.43 4.21 -3.90
C PHE A 21 2.60 5.43 -4.79
N ARG A 22 2.07 5.36 -6.01
CA ARG A 22 2.13 6.44 -6.99
C ARG A 22 0.74 6.85 -7.42
N ARG A 23 0.57 8.15 -7.63
CA ARG A 23 -0.62 8.75 -8.20
C ARG A 23 -0.19 9.51 -9.45
N HIS A 24 -0.56 9.00 -10.62
CA HIS A 24 0.02 9.45 -11.89
C HIS A 24 1.55 9.34 -11.84
N ASP A 25 2.28 10.44 -11.88
CA ASP A 25 3.75 10.47 -11.82
C ASP A 25 4.31 10.87 -10.45
N GLU A 26 3.44 11.11 -9.47
CA GLU A 26 3.84 11.53 -8.13
C GLU A 26 3.90 10.35 -7.17
N VAL A 27 5.00 10.24 -6.42
CA VAL A 27 5.09 9.32 -5.29
C VAL A 27 4.36 9.94 -4.11
N VAL A 28 3.28 9.30 -3.67
CA VAL A 28 2.46 9.80 -2.57
C VAL A 28 2.84 9.17 -1.23
N ALA A 29 3.42 7.96 -1.25
CA ALA A 29 3.91 7.31 -0.05
C ALA A 29 4.92 6.18 -0.34
N GLU A 30 5.84 5.96 0.61
CA GLU A 30 6.83 4.88 0.55
C GLU A 30 6.97 4.19 1.91
N TRP A 31 6.98 2.86 1.91
CA TRP A 31 7.16 2.06 3.13
C TRP A 31 8.21 0.97 2.94
N PRO A 32 9.29 0.96 3.73
CA PRO A 32 10.27 -0.12 3.69
C PRO A 32 9.72 -1.38 4.37
N VAL A 33 9.88 -2.53 3.71
CA VAL A 33 9.38 -3.84 4.15
C VAL A 33 10.48 -4.90 4.12
N ALA A 34 10.35 -5.89 5.00
CA ALA A 34 11.37 -6.93 5.16
C ALA A 34 11.36 -7.97 4.02
N SER A 35 10.22 -8.16 3.35
CA SER A 35 10.05 -9.15 2.29
C SER A 35 9.03 -8.68 1.24
N ARG A 36 9.05 -9.31 0.06
CA ARG A 36 8.08 -9.06 -1.00
C ARG A 36 6.64 -9.37 -0.55
N LYS A 37 6.44 -10.49 0.16
CA LYS A 37 5.15 -10.87 0.75
C LYS A 37 4.59 -9.80 1.68
N ALA A 38 5.42 -9.27 2.59
CA ALA A 38 5.01 -8.18 3.48
C ALA A 38 4.65 -6.90 2.72
N GLY A 39 5.27 -6.68 1.55
CA GLY A 39 4.89 -5.60 0.64
C GLY A 39 3.52 -5.81 0.01
N GLU A 40 3.23 -7.03 -0.46
CA GLU A 40 1.92 -7.39 -1.05
C GLU A 40 0.79 -7.25 -0.03
N GLU A 41 1.01 -7.74 1.20
CA GLU A 41 0.07 -7.57 2.31
C GLU A 41 -0.21 -6.09 2.58
N ARG A 42 0.84 -5.25 2.66
CA ARG A 42 0.67 -3.80 2.85
C ARG A 42 -0.11 -3.13 1.71
N ILE A 43 0.09 -3.57 0.47
CA ILE A 43 -0.68 -3.07 -0.67
C ILE A 43 -2.15 -3.44 -0.50
N ALA A 44 -2.45 -4.70 -0.19
CA ALA A 44 -3.82 -5.18 0.02
C ALA A 44 -4.51 -4.44 1.17
N GLU A 45 -3.85 -4.26 2.32
CA GLU A 45 -4.35 -3.49 3.46
C GLU A 45 -4.68 -2.04 3.06
N THR A 46 -3.79 -1.40 2.30
CA THR A 46 -3.97 0.01 1.89
C THR A 46 -5.11 0.13 0.88
N LEU A 47 -5.21 -0.77 -0.09
CA LEU A 47 -6.30 -0.78 -1.06
C LEU A 47 -7.64 -1.07 -0.37
N GLY A 48 -7.67 -2.00 0.60
CA GLY A 48 -8.84 -2.28 1.43
C GLY A 48 -9.29 -1.07 2.25
N ALA A 49 -8.35 -0.36 2.89
CA ALA A 49 -8.63 0.86 3.63
C ALA A 49 -9.15 1.99 2.72
N VAL A 50 -8.59 2.16 1.52
CA VAL A 50 -9.05 3.17 0.54
C VAL A 50 -10.44 2.81 -0.01
N ALA A 51 -10.69 1.53 -0.30
CA ALA A 51 -12.00 1.05 -0.74
C ALA A 51 -13.06 1.30 0.34
N CYS A 52 -12.72 0.99 1.60
CA CYS A 52 -13.54 1.32 2.75
C CYS A 52 -13.78 2.83 2.89
N ALA A 53 -12.73 3.66 2.84
CA ALA A 53 -12.84 5.11 3.05
C ALA A 53 -13.67 5.82 1.97
N LYS A 54 -13.81 5.21 0.78
CA LYS A 54 -14.70 5.67 -0.28
C LYS A 54 -16.14 5.20 -0.13
N ALA A 55 -16.42 4.27 0.79
CA ALA A 55 -17.77 3.87 1.07
C ALA A 55 -18.52 5.04 1.76
N PRO A 56 -19.78 5.32 1.37
CA PRO A 56 -20.55 6.39 2.00
C PRO A 56 -20.68 6.15 3.51
N LYS A 57 -20.66 7.23 4.31
CA LYS A 57 -20.82 7.18 5.77
C LYS A 57 -21.97 6.23 6.13
N GLY A 58 -21.65 5.08 6.74
CA GLY A 58 -22.61 4.05 7.11
C GLY A 58 -22.28 2.63 6.62
N THR A 59 -21.27 2.43 5.76
CA THR A 59 -20.82 1.08 5.39
C THR A 59 -19.85 0.52 6.44
N ALA A 60 -20.19 -0.63 7.03
CA ALA A 60 -19.35 -1.31 8.02
C ALA A 60 -18.07 -1.84 7.35
N CYS A 61 -16.95 -1.13 7.54
CA CYS A 61 -15.65 -1.56 7.02
C CYS A 61 -14.90 -2.55 7.92
N HIS A 62 -15.50 -2.94 9.04
CA HIS A 62 -14.95 -3.94 9.94
C HIS A 62 -16.08 -4.91 10.29
N ALA A 63 -16.19 -5.99 9.52
CA ALA A 63 -16.73 -7.24 10.06
C ALA A 63 -15.50 -8.02 10.53
N GLY A 64 -15.50 -8.41 11.81
CA GLY A 64 -14.39 -9.08 12.49
C GLY A 64 -14.05 -10.47 11.96
#